data_AF-G7UQN6-F1
#
_entry.id   AF-G7UQN6-F1
#
_cell.length_a   1.000
_cell.length_b   1.000
_cell.length_c   1.000
_cell.angle_alpha   90.00
_cell.angle_beta   90.00
_cell.angle_gamma   90.00
#
_symmetry.space_group_name_H-M   'P 1'
#
loop_
_entity.id
_entity.type
_entity.pdbx_description
1 polymer ?
#
loop_
_entity_poly.entity_id
_entity_poly.type
_entity_poly.pdbx_seq_one_letter_code
_entity_poly.pdbx_strand_id
1 'polypeptide(L)' 'MTAMKAEYDLSKMKSRKNPYAAKLKKPVSMRLSEDVVDYFKAMANEAGVPYQSLINLYLRDCVMQHRKVQIAWPGSKS' A
#
# COMPACT_ATOMS: atom_id res chain seq x y z
N MET A 1 -5.96 6.31 28.35
CA MET A 1 -4.55 6.74 28.18
C MET A 1 -3.84 5.70 27.35
N THR A 2 -3.56 6.03 26.10
CA THR A 2 -3.11 5.11 25.05
C THR A 2 -1.60 4.89 25.17
N ALA A 3 -1.17 3.70 25.58
CA ALA A 3 0.25 3.32 25.61
C ALA A 3 0.64 2.74 24.23
N MET A 4 1.41 3.54 23.49
CA MET A 4 2.07 3.19 22.24
C MET A 4 2.94 1.95 22.43
N LYS A 5 2.81 0.94 21.57
CA LYS A 5 3.67 -0.25 21.64
C LYS A 5 5.05 0.05 21.06
N ALA A 6 6.04 -0.38 21.84
CA ALA A 6 7.44 -0.05 21.78
C ALA A 6 8.09 -0.42 20.44
N GLU A 7 9.12 0.35 20.14
CA GLU A 7 10.07 0.22 19.05
C GLU A 7 10.34 -1.24 18.68
N TYR A 8 10.09 -1.56 17.42
CA TYR A 8 10.33 -2.89 16.87
C TYR A 8 11.83 -3.03 16.58
N ASP A 9 12.52 -3.87 17.35
CA ASP A 9 13.93 -4.18 17.10
C ASP A 9 14.06 -5.06 15.84
N LEU A 10 14.25 -4.37 14.70
CA LEU A 10 14.36 -4.94 13.37
C LEU A 10 15.64 -5.78 13.17
N SER A 11 16.55 -5.83 14.15
CA SER A 11 17.81 -6.60 14.06
C SER A 11 17.59 -8.12 14.03
N LYS A 12 16.45 -8.61 14.53
CA LYS A 12 16.12 -10.05 14.61
C LYS A 12 15.28 -10.56 13.44
N MET A 13 14.81 -9.69 12.56
CA MET A 13 14.02 -10.11 11.39
C MET A 13 14.99 -10.60 10.31
N LYS A 14 14.88 -11.88 9.91
CA LYS A 14 15.63 -12.41 8.76
C LYS A 14 15.35 -11.53 7.54
N SER A 15 16.30 -10.67 7.20
CA SER A 15 16.18 -9.71 6.10
C SER A 15 16.16 -10.47 4.78
N ARG A 16 14.96 -10.90 4.36
CA ARG A 16 14.72 -11.29 2.99
C ARG A 16 14.65 -10.00 2.20
N LYS A 17 15.71 -9.71 1.44
CA LYS A 17 15.73 -8.61 0.46
C LYS A 17 14.44 -8.71 -0.35
N ASN A 18 13.57 -7.72 -0.17
CA ASN A 18 12.39 -7.59 -0.99
C ASN A 18 12.88 -7.52 -2.45
N PRO A 19 12.52 -8.47 -3.33
CA PRO A 19 12.99 -8.48 -4.72
C PRO A 19 12.58 -7.22 -5.50
N TYR A 20 11.68 -6.41 -4.94
CA TYR A 20 11.27 -5.11 -5.47
C TYR A 20 12.17 -3.93 -5.05
N ALA A 21 13.19 -4.13 -4.20
CA ALA A 21 14.11 -3.08 -3.76
C ALA A 21 15.10 -2.64 -4.86
N ALA A 22 15.37 -3.49 -5.85
CA ALA A 22 16.45 -3.29 -6.83
C ALA A 22 16.11 -2.29 -7.96
N LYS A 23 14.85 -1.89 -8.10
CA LYS A 23 14.46 -0.86 -9.09
C LYS A 23 14.30 0.45 -8.33
N LEU A 24 15.26 1.37 -8.47
CA LEU A 24 15.20 2.72 -7.91
C LEU A 24 13.79 3.28 -8.12
N LYS A 25 13.03 3.41 -7.02
CA LYS A 25 11.66 3.92 -7.08
C LYS A 25 11.76 5.40 -7.43
N LYS A 26 11.16 5.82 -8.54
CA LYS A 26 10.92 7.25 -8.74
C LYS A 26 9.94 7.71 -7.65
N PRO A 27 10.31 8.71 -6.81
CA PRO A 27 9.39 9.21 -5.79
C PRO A 27 8.19 9.84 -6.49
N VAL A 28 6.99 9.45 -6.08
CA VAL A 28 5.74 10.01 -6.59
C VAL A 28 4.88 10.43 -5.41
N SER A 29 4.17 11.55 -5.56
CA SER A 29 3.12 11.97 -4.63
C SER A 29 1.77 11.64 -5.25
N MET A 30 0.91 10.95 -4.51
CA MET A 30 -0.42 10.54 -4.95
C MET A 30 -1.42 10.86 -3.85
N ARG A 31 -2.55 11.46 -4.22
CA ARG A 31 -3.67 11.69 -3.30
C ARG A 31 -4.46 10.40 -3.15
N LEU A 32 -4.69 10.00 -1.90
CA LEU A 32 -5.54 8.89 -1.51
C LEU A 32 -6.55 9.41 -0.50
N SER A 33 -7.75 8.87 -0.51
CA SER A 33 -8.75 9.14 0.52
C SER A 33 -8.32 8.48 1.85
N GLU A 34 -8.81 9.03 2.96
CA GLU A 34 -8.44 8.60 4.31
C GLU A 34 -8.81 7.13 4.57
N ASP A 35 -10.00 6.72 4.15
CA ASP A 35 -10.51 5.35 4.25
C ASP A 35 -9.61 4.33 3.52
N VAL A 36 -9.10 4.67 2.34
CA VAL A 36 -8.17 3.83 1.59
C VAL A 36 -6.85 3.70 2.34
N VAL A 37 -6.33 4.80 2.88
CA VAL A 37 -5.08 4.79 3.65
C VAL A 37 -5.22 3.92 4.89
N ASP A 38 -6.32 4.03 5.62
CA ASP A 38 -6.55 3.28 6.86
C ASP A 38 -6.77 1.79 6.60
N TYR A 39 -7.48 1.44 5.54
CA TYR A 39 -7.61 0.05 5.07
C TYR A 39 -6.23 -0.58 4.83
N PHE A 40 -5.35 0.11 4.09
CA PHE A 40 -4.01 -0.42 3.82
C PHE A 40 -3.09 -0.41 5.05
N LYS A 41 -3.26 0.52 5.99
CA LYS A 41 -2.52 0.50 7.27
C LYS A 41 -2.89 -0.73 8.11
N ALA A 42 -4.17 -1.06 8.23
CA ALA A 42 -4.62 -2.23 8.98
C ALA A 42 -4.04 -3.52 8.40
N MET A 43 -4.20 -3.72 7.08
CA MET A 43 -3.66 -4.90 6.39
C MET A 43 -2.13 -4.98 6.47
N ALA A 44 -1.44 -3.84 6.39
CA ALA A 44 0.01 -3.76 6.49
C ALA A 44 0.53 -4.14 7.88
N ASN A 45 -0.19 -3.74 8.94
CA ASN A 45 0.13 -4.12 10.32
C ASN A 45 0.04 -5.64 10.52
N GLU A 46 -0.98 -6.29 9.96
CA GLU A 46 -1.16 -7.74 10.02
C GLU A 46 -0.08 -8.48 9.22
N ALA A 47 0.27 -7.97 8.04
CA ALA A 47 1.27 -8.56 7.16
C ALA A 47 2.73 -8.25 7.57
N GLY A 48 2.94 -7.32 8.53
CA GLY A 48 4.27 -6.89 8.96
C GLY A 48 5.08 -6.18 7.87
N VAL A 49 4.41 -5.46 6.97
CA VAL A 49 5.04 -4.72 5.85
C VAL A 49 4.64 -3.24 5.88
N PRO A 50 5.40 -2.32 5.25
CA PRO A 50 4.98 -0.93 5.16
C PRO A 50 3.75 -0.76 4.26
N TYR A 51 2.74 0.00 4.69
CA TYR A 51 1.50 0.23 3.93
C TYR A 51 1.77 0.83 2.53
N GLN A 52 2.76 1.71 2.39
CA GLN A 52 3.17 2.26 1.08
C GLN A 52 3.70 1.18 0.13
N SER A 53 4.42 0.19 0.66
CA SER A 53 4.91 -0.94 -0.15
C SER A 53 3.77 -1.87 -0.55
N LEU A 54 2.79 -2.05 0.34
CA LEU A 54 1.60 -2.85 0.08
C LEU A 54 0.70 -2.22 -0.98
N ILE A 55 0.43 -0.91 -0.90
CA ILE A 55 -0.29 -0.15 -1.93
C ILE A 55 0.38 -0.34 -3.29
N ASN A 56 1.69 -0.13 -3.37
CA ASN A 56 2.43 -0.30 -4.62
C ASN A 56 2.38 -1.75 -5.14
N LEU A 57 2.37 -2.75 -4.27
CA LEU A 57 2.24 -4.16 -4.68
C LEU A 57 0.87 -4.41 -5.32
N TYR A 58 -0.21 -3.92 -4.70
CA TYR A 58 -1.56 -4.03 -5.24
C TYR A 58 -1.72 -3.31 -6.58
N LEU A 59 -1.15 -2.11 -6.72
CA LEU A 59 -1.14 -1.37 -7.98
C LEU A 59 -0.37 -2.13 -9.09
N ARG A 60 0.75 -2.76 -8.76
CA ARG A 60 1.47 -3.61 -9.72
C ARG A 60 0.66 -4.81 -10.16
N ASP A 61 0.00 -5.47 -9.22
CA ASP A 61 -0.90 -6.57 -9.53
C ASP A 61 -2.07 -6.12 -10.44
N CYS A 62 -2.62 -4.92 -10.23
CA CYS A 62 -3.62 -4.34 -11.14
C CYS A 62 -3.08 -4.21 -12.58
N VAL A 63 -1.84 -3.75 -12.72
CA VAL A 63 -1.19 -3.60 -14.03
C VAL A 63 -0.93 -4.96 -14.67
N MET A 64 -0.40 -5.92 -13.91
CA MET A 64 -0.09 -7.27 -14.40
C MET A 64 -1.33 -8.02 -14.86
N GLN A 65 -2.45 -7.83 -14.18
CA GLN A 65 -3.73 -8.44 -14.52
C GLN A 65 -4.54 -7.63 -15.55
N HIS A 66 -3.99 -6.51 -16.06
CA HIS A 66 -4.67 -5.61 -16.98
C HIS A 66 -6.07 -5.19 -16.50
N ARG A 67 -6.25 -5.01 -15.18
CA ARG A 67 -7.53 -4.61 -14.60
C ARG A 67 -7.93 -3.23 -15.11
N LYS A 68 -9.15 -3.12 -15.63
CA LYS A 68 -9.75 -1.86 -16.07
C LYS A 68 -10.85 -1.47 -15.09
N VAL A 69 -10.79 -0.25 -14.57
CA VAL A 69 -11.87 0.31 -13.76
C VAL A 69 -13.06 0.55 -14.69
N GLN A 70 -14.20 -0.05 -14.36
CA GLN A 70 -15.47 0.24 -15.02
C GLN A 70 -16.01 1.52 -14.40
N ILE A 71 -15.87 2.65 -15.12
CA ILE A 71 -16.41 3.92 -14.67
C ILE A 71 -17.81 4.06 -15.25
N ALA A 72 -18.82 3.70 -14.46
CA ALA A 72 -20.20 4.07 -14.75
C ALA A 72 -20.43 5.48 -14.22
N TRP A 73 -20.32 6.48 -15.09
CA TRP A 73 -20.74 7.83 -14.73
C TRP A 73 -22.27 7.82 -14.59
N PRO A 74 -22.84 8.22 -13.44
CA PRO A 74 -24.28 8.48 -13.38
C PRO A 74 -24.56 9.59 -14.38
N GLY A 75 -25.28 9.25 -15.46
CA GLY A 75 -25.53 10.17 -16.57
C GLY A 75 -26.04 11.49 -16.04
N SER A 76 -25.39 12.57 -16.48
CA SER A 76 -25.88 13.94 -16.33
C SER A 76 -27.31 13.97 -16.87
N LYS A 77 -28.31 13.92 -15.99
CA LYS A 77 -29.66 14.29 -16.38
C LYS A 77 -29.63 15.79 -16.66
N SER A 78 -29.92 16.11 -17.92
CA SER A 78 -30.19 17.45 -18.43
C SER A 78 -31.37 18.09 -17.68
#